data_AF-A0A6J5TUX8-F1
#
_entry.id   AF-A0A6J5TUX8-F1
#
_cell.length_a   1.000
_cell.length_b   1.000
_cell.length_c   1.000
_cell.angle_alpha   90.00
_cell.angle_beta   90.00
_cell.angle_gamma   90.00
#
_symmetry.space_group_name_H-M   'P 1'
#
loop_
_entity.id
_entity.type
_entity.pdbx_description
1 polymer ?
#
loop_
_entity_poly.entity_id
_entity_poly.type
_entity_poly.pdbx_seq_one_letter_code
_entity_poly.pdbx_strand_id
1 'polypeptide(L)' 'MAKQESIEPCKKEACYIQACLSKNNFLPQKCITVIELLQSCCEKHNYNSTHCASLSGLLKQKPK' A
#
# COMPACT_ATOMS: atom_id res chain seq x y z
N MET A 1 -8.30 -10.41 20.02
CA MET A 1 -8.35 -9.93 18.61
C MET A 1 -7.72 -11.03 17.77
N ALA A 2 -8.53 -11.99 17.31
CA ALA A 2 -8.01 -13.13 16.55
C ALA A 2 -7.59 -12.62 15.16
N LYS A 3 -6.29 -12.69 14.92
CA LYS A 3 -5.64 -12.38 13.66
C LYS A 3 -6.15 -13.43 12.66
N GLN A 4 -7.21 -13.08 11.93
CA GLN A 4 -7.63 -13.85 10.77
C GLN A 4 -6.40 -13.85 9.86
N GLU A 5 -5.72 -14.99 9.76
CA GLU A 5 -4.74 -15.25 8.72
C GLU A 5 -5.49 -15.47 7.39
N SER A 6 -6.51 -14.63 7.14
CA SER A 6 -7.05 -14.41 5.82
C SER A 6 -5.88 -13.94 4.99
N ILE A 7 -5.62 -14.67 3.91
CA ILE A 7 -4.64 -14.31 2.89
C ILE A 7 -4.88 -12.83 2.57
N GLU A 8 -4.04 -11.94 3.10
CA GLU A 8 -4.12 -10.52 2.82
C GLU A 8 -3.40 -10.31 1.50
N PRO A 9 -4.13 -10.23 0.36
CA PRO A 9 -3.54 -10.42 -0.96
C PRO A 9 -2.56 -9.31 -1.31
N CYS A 10 -2.70 -8.13 -0.68
CA CYS A 10 -1.85 -6.96 -0.91
C CYS A 10 -0.86 -6.67 0.22
N LYS A 11 -0.67 -7.61 1.16
CA LYS A 11 0.27 -7.44 2.27
C LYS A 11 1.70 -7.26 1.80
N LYS A 12 2.09 -7.93 0.72
CA LYS A 12 3.44 -7.85 0.15
C LYS A 12 3.75 -6.42 -0.32
N GLU A 13 2.84 -5.84 -1.11
CA GLU A 13 2.96 -4.48 -1.64
C GLU A 13 2.91 -3.46 -0.51
N ALA A 14 2.05 -3.67 0.49
CA ALA A 14 1.99 -2.83 1.68
C ALA A 14 3.32 -2.84 2.48
N CYS A 15 3.94 -4.01 2.65
CA CYS A 15 5.26 -4.11 3.26
C CYS A 15 6.34 -3.39 2.45
N TYR A 16 6.28 -3.44 1.11
CA TYR A 16 7.22 -2.69 0.28
C TYR A 16 7.04 -1.18 0.40
N ILE A 17 5.80 -0.69 0.54
CA ILE A 17 5.56 0.73 0.80
C ILE A 17 6.19 1.15 2.12
N GLN A 18 5.98 0.38 3.19
CA GLN A 18 6.62 0.66 4.49
C GLN A 18 8.14 0.69 4.37
N ALA A 19 8.74 -0.31 3.70
CA ALA A 19 10.18 -0.35 3.49
C ALA A 19 10.69 0.84 2.65
N CYS A 20 9.95 1.23 1.61
CA CYS A 20 10.29 2.40 0.80
C CYS A 20 10.23 3.68 1.63
N LEU A 21 9.15 3.89 2.39
CA LEU A 21 8.98 5.05 3.27
C LEU A 21 10.11 5.14 4.28
N SER A 22 10.44 4.05 4.99
CA SER A 22 11.54 4.03 5.96
C SER A 22 12.90 4.40 5.33
N LYS A 23 13.14 4.03 4.07
CA LYS A 23 14.38 4.39 3.34
C LYS A 23 14.38 5.81 2.77
N ASN A 24 13.21 6.44 2.65
CA ASN A 24 13.03 7.72 1.96
C ASN A 24 12.52 8.83 2.87
N ASN A 25 12.84 8.78 4.17
CA ASN A 25 12.40 9.76 5.17
C ASN A 25 10.87 9.93 5.21
N PHE A 26 10.15 8.83 5.00
CA PHE A 26 8.69 8.77 4.95
C PHE A 26 8.06 9.69 3.90
N LEU A 27 8.77 10.00 2.81
CA LEU A 27 8.25 10.78 1.69
C LEU A 27 7.53 9.87 0.66
N PRO A 28 6.19 9.88 0.56
CA PRO A 28 5.46 8.99 -0.34
C PRO A 28 5.72 9.30 -1.82
N GLN A 29 6.11 10.54 -2.11
CA GLN A 29 6.49 11.00 -3.45
C GLN A 29 7.68 10.26 -4.03
N LYS A 30 8.54 9.66 -3.18
CA LYS A 30 9.67 8.82 -3.62
C LYS A 30 9.28 7.34 -3.77
N CYS A 31 8.06 6.98 -3.39
CA CYS A 31 7.55 5.62 -3.34
C CYS A 31 6.41 5.36 -4.33
N ILE A 32 6.20 6.26 -5.30
CA ILE A 32 5.08 6.22 -6.25
C ILE A 32 4.94 4.86 -6.94
N THR A 33 6.04 4.28 -7.42
CA THR A 33 6.01 2.97 -8.09
C THR A 33 5.43 1.88 -7.19
N VAL A 34 5.79 1.87 -5.90
CA VAL A 34 5.31 0.84 -4.96
C VAL A 34 3.87 1.11 -4.53
N ILE A 35 3.48 2.38 -4.46
CA ILE A 35 2.09 2.80 -4.21
C ILE A 35 1.19 2.37 -5.37
N GLU A 36 1.64 2.51 -6.62
CA GLU A 36 0.94 2.04 -7.81
C GLU A 36 0.82 0.52 -7.83
N LEU A 37 1.83 -0.23 -7.38
CA LEU A 37 1.73 -1.68 -7.22
C LEU A 37 0.67 -2.08 -6.19
N LEU A 38 0.60 -1.40 -5.04
CA LEU A 38 -0.48 -1.62 -4.07
C LEU A 38 -1.84 -1.28 -4.68
N GLN A 39 -1.95 -0.19 -5.43
CA GLN A 39 -3.18 0.18 -6.14
C GLN A 39 -3.62 -0.93 -7.11
N SER A 40 -2.73 -1.40 -7.97
CA SER A 40 -3.03 -2.48 -8.92
C SER A 40 -3.41 -3.77 -8.19
N CYS A 41 -2.78 -4.09 -7.06
CA CYS A 41 -3.21 -5.21 -6.23
C CYS A 41 -4.64 -5.01 -5.70
N CYS A 42 -4.95 -3.83 -5.18
CA CYS A 42 -6.28 -3.52 -4.67
C CYS A 42 -7.35 -3.62 -5.77
N GLU A 43 -7.09 -3.08 -6.95
CA GLU A 43 -7.99 -3.18 -8.10
C GLU A 43 -8.21 -4.65 -8.51
N LYS A 44 -7.14 -5.44 -8.60
CA LYS A 44 -7.20 -6.87 -8.94
C LYS A 44 -8.03 -7.69 -7.95
N HIS A 45 -8.01 -7.31 -6.66
CA HIS A 45 -8.71 -8.01 -5.59
C HIS A 45 -10.04 -7.35 -5.19
N ASN A 46 -10.57 -6.43 -6.01
CA ASN A 46 -11.81 -5.69 -5.72
C ASN A 46 -11.79 -5.01 -4.34
N TYR A 47 -10.63 -4.47 -3.95
CA TYR A 47 -10.37 -3.82 -2.66
C TYR A 47 -10.61 -4.72 -1.43
N ASN A 48 -10.64 -6.04 -1.61
CA ASN A 48 -10.81 -7.03 -0.54
C ASN A 48 -9.48 -7.33 0.17
N SER A 49 -8.84 -6.31 0.72
CA SER A 49 -7.60 -6.38 1.49
C SER A 49 -7.57 -5.22 2.48
N THR A 50 -7.22 -5.49 3.74
CA THR A 50 -7.17 -4.45 4.78
C THR A 50 -6.15 -3.36 4.44
N HIS A 51 -5.11 -3.71 3.67
CA HIS A 51 -4.08 -2.78 3.23
C HIS A 51 -4.55 -1.78 2.17
N CYS A 52 -5.67 -2.03 1.49
CA CYS A 52 -6.20 -1.11 0.49
C CYS A 52 -6.76 0.18 1.10
N ALA A 53 -7.18 0.15 2.36
CA ALA A 53 -7.66 1.34 3.07
C ALA A 53 -6.56 2.42 3.21
N SER A 54 -5.29 2.01 3.29
CA SER A 54 -4.15 2.93 3.40
C SER A 54 -3.82 3.66 2.10
N LEU A 55 -4.33 3.18 0.96
CA LEU A 55 -3.98 3.70 -0.37
C LEU A 55 -4.46 5.15 -0.57
N SER A 56 -5.67 5.49 -0.11
CA SER A 56 -6.23 6.84 -0.27
C SER A 56 -5.38 7.93 0.39
N GLY A 57 -4.71 7.63 1.51
CA GLY A 57 -3.80 8.56 2.19
C GLY A 57 -2.46 8.73 1.47
N LEU A 58 -2.02 7.69 0.77
CA LEU A 58 -0.78 7.68 0.00
C LEU A 58 -0.95 8.42 -1.34
N LEU A 59 -2.06 8.20 -2.03
CA LEU A 59 -2.36 8.85 -3.32
C LEU A 59 -2.58 10.37 -3.19
N LYS A 60 -3.16 10.84 -2.08
CA LYS A 60 -3.32 12.27 -1.80
C LYS A 60 -2.01 13.05 -1.70
N GLN A 61 -0.89 12.36 -1.52
CA GLN A 61 0.44 12.95 -1.38
C GLN A 61 1.24 12.93 -2.68
N LYS A 62 0.64 12.44 -3.78
CA LYS A 62 1.25 12.49 -5.12
C LYS A 62 1.30 13.96 -5.57
N PRO A 63 2.48 14.53 -5.86
CA PRO A 63 2.56 15.89 -6.35
C PRO A 63 1.81 15.99 -7.68
N LYS A 64 1.08 17.10 -7.86
CA LYS A 64 0.32 17.43 -9.06
C LYS A 64 1.25 17.66 -10.25
#